data_AF-A0A6I3EQG7-F1
#
_entry.id   AF-A0A6I3EQG7-F1
#
_cell.length_a   1.000
_cell.length_b   1.000
_cell.length_c   1.000
_cell.angle_alpha   90.00
_cell.angle_beta   90.00
_cell.angle_gamma   90.00
#
_symmetry.space_group_name_H-M   'P 1'
#
loop_
_entity.id
_entity.type
_entity.pdbx_description
1 polymer ?
#
loop_
_entity_poly.entity_id
_entity_poly.type
_entity_poly.pdbx_seq_one_letter_code
_entity_poly.pdbx_strand_id
1 'polypeptide(L)' 'MNNAAAVFNTSTLIVSQKAKLIEINNQYTVSSDQGHVLATVNQVGQSKAKKVLRLVSNLDQYMTHKL' A
#
# COMPACT_ATOMS: atom_id res chain seq x y z
N MET A 1 7.72 -21.89 8.79
CA MET A 1 7.32 -22.06 7.37
C MET A 1 7.93 -20.91 6.58
N ASN A 2 8.46 -21.14 5.38
CA ASN A 2 8.91 -20.04 4.53
C ASN A 2 7.67 -19.22 4.11
N ASN A 3 7.62 -17.93 4.47
CA ASN A 3 6.49 -17.04 4.21
C ASN A 3 6.05 -17.01 2.74
N ALA A 4 6.99 -17.22 1.80
CA ALA A 4 6.70 -17.31 0.37
C ALA A 4 5.78 -18.50 0.03
N ALA A 5 6.02 -19.68 0.61
CA ALA A 5 5.17 -20.85 0.36
C ALA A 5 3.76 -20.66 0.94
N ALA A 6 3.62 -19.87 2.01
CA ALA A 6 2.32 -19.58 2.59
C ALA A 6 1.43 -18.79 1.63
N VAL A 7 1.97 -17.79 0.90
CA VAL A 7 1.19 -17.01 -0.08
C VAL A 7 0.61 -17.89 -1.19
N PHE A 8 1.34 -18.91 -1.66
CA PHE A 8 0.89 -19.79 -2.75
C PHE A 8 -0.05 -20.91 -2.32
N ASN A 9 -0.06 -21.27 -1.03
CA ASN A 9 -0.86 -22.38 -0.51
C ASN A 9 -2.16 -21.93 0.18
N THR A 10 -2.40 -20.63 0.29
CA THR A 10 -3.62 -20.09 0.90
C THR A 10 -4.69 -19.93 -0.19
N SER A 11 -5.90 -20.44 0.04
CA SER A 11 -6.99 -20.37 -0.96
C SER A 11 -7.51 -18.95 -1.18
N THR A 12 -7.39 -18.09 -0.16
CA THR A 12 -7.87 -16.71 -0.19
C THR A 12 -6.80 -15.80 0.38
N LEU A 13 -6.51 -14.72 -0.36
CA LEU A 13 -5.59 -13.67 0.06
C LEU A 13 -6.37 -12.38 0.27
N ILE A 14 -6.28 -11.83 1.48
CA ILE A 14 -6.80 -10.50 1.79
C ILE A 14 -5.67 -9.50 1.56
N VAL A 15 -5.93 -8.49 0.74
CA VAL A 15 -4.96 -7.44 0.39
C VAL A 15 -5.45 -6.11 0.93
N SER A 16 -4.71 -5.57 1.90
CA SER A 16 -5.07 -4.33 2.58
C SER A 16 -4.01 -3.27 2.35
N GLN A 17 -4.43 -2.08 1.92
CA GLN A 17 -3.54 -0.94 1.79
C GLN A 17 -3.11 -0.44 3.17
N LYS A 18 -1.81 -0.21 3.34
CA LYS A 18 -1.31 0.39 4.56
C LYS A 18 -1.57 1.89 4.52
N ALA A 19 -2.35 2.40 5.48
CA ALA A 19 -2.55 3.84 5.64
C ALA A 19 -1.21 4.56 5.87
N LYS A 20 -1.02 5.70 5.21
CA LYS A 20 0.20 6.52 5.32
C LYS A 20 -0.19 7.98 5.51
N LEU A 21 0.65 8.70 6.26
CA LEU A 21 0.51 10.16 6.40
C LEU A 21 0.63 10.87 5.05
N ILE A 22 1.46 10.35 4.13
CA ILE A 22 1.56 10.83 2.74
C ILE A 22 1.74 9.63 1.80
N GLU A 23 0.83 9.51 0.83
CA GLU A 23 0.76 8.38 -0.10
C GLU A 23 1.69 8.54 -1.32
N ILE A 24 3.00 8.45 -1.10
CA ILE A 24 4.00 8.54 -2.18
C ILE A 24 4.30 7.18 -2.80
N ASN A 25 4.27 6.12 -1.99
CA ASN A 25 4.47 4.74 -2.42
C ASN A 25 3.29 3.90 -1.95
N ASN A 26 2.69 3.15 -2.85
CA ASN A 26 1.62 2.23 -2.49
C ASN A 26 2.22 0.95 -1.89
N GLN A 27 1.75 0.59 -0.70
CA GLN A 27 2.15 -0.61 0.02
C GLN A 27 0.93 -1.36 0.47
N TYR A 28 1.00 -2.69 0.36
CA TYR A 28 -0.10 -3.55 0.75
C TYR A 28 0.41 -4.70 1.62
N THR A 29 -0.38 -5.01 2.63
CA THR A 29 -0.24 -6.22 3.43
C THR A 29 -1.05 -7.32 2.78
N VAL A 30 -0.46 -8.51 2.64
CA VAL A 30 -1.16 -9.72 2.21
C VAL A 30 -1.34 -10.61 3.43
N SER A 31 -2.58 -10.97 3.76
CA SER A 31 -2.91 -11.84 4.87
C SER A 31 -3.82 -13.00 4.45
N SER A 32 -3.82 -14.07 5.26
CA SER A 32 -4.83 -15.11 5.14
C SER A 32 -6.21 -14.62 5.59
N ASP A 33 -7.23 -15.40 5.30
CA ASP A 33 -8.60 -15.26 5.82
C ASP A 33 -8.67 -15.24 7.37
N GLN A 34 -7.77 -15.96 8.04
CA GLN A 34 -7.62 -15.96 9.50
C GLN A 34 -6.84 -14.73 10.05
N GLY A 35 -6.46 -13.78 9.19
CA GLY A 35 -5.80 -12.54 9.59
C GLY A 35 -4.28 -12.65 9.81
N HIS A 36 -3.66 -13.80 9.50
CA HIS A 36 -2.21 -13.93 9.59
C HIS A 36 -1.52 -13.20 8.44
N VAL A 37 -0.58 -12.31 8.76
CA VAL A 37 0.22 -11.61 7.74
C VAL A 37 1.18 -12.60 7.08
N LEU A 38 1.06 -12.72 5.76
CA LEU A 38 1.86 -13.62 4.93
C LEU A 38 3.00 -12.88 4.23
N ALA A 39 2.74 -11.63 3.78
CA ALA A 39 3.73 -10.82 3.08
C ALA A 39 3.41 -9.32 3.11
N THR A 40 4.39 -8.51 2.70
CA THR A 40 4.21 -7.10 2.35
C THR A 40 4.73 -6.86 0.95
N VAL A 41 3.90 -6.23 0.10
CA VAL A 41 4.24 -5.89 -1.28
C VAL A 41 4.37 -4.38 -1.45
N ASN A 42 5.41 -3.99 -2.17
CA ASN A 42 5.63 -2.61 -2.61
C ASN A 42 5.27 -2.50 -4.08
N GLN A 43 4.53 -1.45 -4.46
CA GLN A 43 4.33 -1.16 -5.87
C GLN A 43 5.63 -0.59 -6.48
N VAL A 44 6.20 -1.31 -7.45
CA VAL A 44 7.35 -0.87 -8.25
C VAL A 44 6.91 -0.18 -9.54
N GLY A 45 7.85 0.44 -10.27
CA GLY A 45 7.58 1.06 -11.58
C GLY A 45 6.84 2.41 -11.55
N GLN A 46 6.57 2.98 -10.37
CA GLN A 46 6.02 4.33 -10.29
C GLN A 46 7.07 5.38 -10.66
N SER A 47 6.77 6.23 -11.65
CA SER A 47 7.68 7.29 -12.09
C SER A 47 7.95 8.30 -10.97
N LYS A 48 9.18 8.83 -10.92
CA LYS A 48 9.55 9.88 -9.95
C LYS A 48 8.64 11.11 -10.09
N ALA A 49 8.30 11.49 -11.32
CA ALA A 49 7.37 12.59 -11.59
C ALA A 49 5.98 12.35 -10.98
N LYS A 50 5.40 11.16 -11.14
CA LYS A 50 4.08 10.82 -10.57
C LYS A 50 4.09 10.83 -9.05
N LYS A 51 5.22 10.44 -8.42
CA LYS A 51 5.40 10.53 -6.96
C LYS A 51 5.44 11.97 -6.46
N VAL A 52 6.16 12.85 -7.17
CA VAL A 52 6.23 14.28 -6.83
C VAL A 52 4.87 14.94 -6.99
N LEU A 53 4.16 14.67 -8.09
CA LEU A 53 2.81 15.20 -8.31
C LEU A 53 1.86 14.78 -7.18
N ARG A 54 1.86 13.50 -6.77
CA ARG A 54 1.05 13.05 -5.61
C ARG A 54 1.40 13.78 -4.33
N LEU A 55 2.69 13.96 -4.04
CA LEU A 55 3.11 14.70 -2.85
C LEU A 55 2.54 16.12 -2.88
N VAL A 56 2.68 16.84 -3.99
CA VAL A 56 2.17 18.21 -4.14
C VAL A 56 0.65 18.25 -4.03
N SER A 57 -0.07 17.37 -4.73
CA SER A 57 -1.54 17.31 -4.66
C SER A 57 -2.06 16.96 -3.26
N ASN A 58 -1.37 16.06 -2.53
CA ASN A 58 -1.76 15.72 -1.16
C ASN A 58 -1.57 16.92 -0.23
N LEU A 59 -0.50 17.70 -0.41
CA LEU A 59 -0.30 18.94 0.35
C LEU A 59 -1.38 19.98 0.02
N ASP A 60 -1.71 20.14 -1.26
CA ASP A 60 -2.74 21.07 -1.72
C ASP A 60 -4.12 20.78 -1.12
N GLN A 61 -4.49 19.51 -0.94
CA GLN A 61 -5.75 19.10 -0.29
C GLN A 61 -5.91 19.68 1.12
N TYR A 62 -4.82 19.87 1.87
CA TYR A 62 -4.86 20.47 3.21
C TYR A 62 -4.84 22.01 3.20
N MET A 63 -4.54 22.63 2.05
CA MET A 63 -4.47 24.10 1.90
C MET A 63 -5.73 24.69 1.27
N THR A 64 -6.63 23.85 0.73
CA THR A 64 -7.88 24.29 0.08
C THR A 64 -9.09 24.34 1.01
N HIS A 65 -8.92 24.16 2.32
CA HIS A 65 -10.01 24.35 3.28
C HIS A 65 -10.48 25.82 3.29
N LYS A 66 -11.69 26.06 2.77
CA LYS A 66 -12.41 27.33 2.93
C LYS A 66 -13.44 27.18 4.05
N LEU A 67 -13.54 28.18 4.91
CA LEU A 67 -14.59 28.32 5.94
C LEU A 67 -15.93 28.70 5.30
#